data_AF-A0A3N4LEH6-F1
#
_entry.id   AF-A0A3N4LEH6-F1
#
_cell.length_a   1.000
_cell.length_b   1.000
_cell.length_c   1.000
_cell.angle_alpha   90.00
_cell.angle_beta   90.00
_cell.angle_gamma   90.00
#
_symmetry.space_group_name_H-M   'P 1'
#
loop_
_entity.id
_entity.type
_entity.pdbx_description
1 polymer ?
#
loop_
_entity_poly.entity_id
_entity_poly.type
_entity_poly.pdbx_seq_one_letter_code
_entity_poly.pdbx_strand_id
1 'polypeptide(L)'
;QDISQLLLAASQSLRTLTTIPPSLPNFTTHSARYHSLLSSIVVRLRRQILLLEQADIPAPTDGTDESGKQGGGIDVGAFNSRNDVVGREMEAELWRNASVLLRSIESMEGVGGASEGK
;
A
#
# COMPACT_ATOMS: atom_id res chain seq x y z
N GLN A 1 0.91 -14.24 9.87
CA GLN A 1 0.46 -15.44 10.62
C GLN A 1 1.14 -15.55 11.99
N ASP A 2 2.35 -15.03 12.18
CA ASP A 2 3.06 -15.18 13.47
C ASP A 2 2.43 -14.43 14.65
N ILE A 3 1.81 -13.28 14.40
CA ILE A 3 1.12 -12.48 15.43
C ILE A 3 -0.10 -13.22 15.98
N SER A 4 -0.86 -13.93 15.14
CA SER A 4 -1.99 -14.72 15.62
C SER A 4 -1.53 -15.94 16.43
N GLN A 5 -0.39 -16.55 16.09
CA GLN A 5 0.22 -17.60 16.91
C GLN A 5 0.75 -17.08 18.25
N LEU A 6 1.27 -15.84 18.29
CA LEU A 6 1.69 -15.17 19.52
C LEU A 6 0.51 -14.99 20.48
N LEU A 7 -0.62 -14.46 19.98
CA LEU A 7 -1.84 -14.28 20.76
C LEU A 7 -2.42 -15.62 21.22
N LEU A 8 -2.37 -16.64 20.38
CA LEU A 8 -2.80 -17.99 20.73
C LEU A 8 -1.93 -18.60 21.84
N ALA A 9 -0.61 -18.49 21.76
CA ALA A 9 0.30 -18.96 22.81
C ALA A 9 0.08 -18.24 24.16
N ALA A 10 -0.17 -16.93 24.13
CA ALA A 10 -0.50 -16.15 25.32
C ALA A 10 -1.84 -16.59 25.93
N SER A 11 -2.87 -16.80 25.09
CA SER A 11 -4.17 -17.27 25.57
C SER A 11 -4.07 -18.67 26.21
N GLN A 12 -3.24 -19.55 25.67
CA GLN A 12 -3.01 -20.88 26.22
C GLN A 12 -2.31 -20.84 27.58
N SER A 13 -1.31 -19.96 27.77
CA SER A 13 -0.65 -19.82 29.07
C SER A 13 -1.61 -19.29 30.13
N LEU A 14 -2.41 -18.28 29.82
CA LEU A 14 -3.45 -17.78 30.72
C LEU A 14 -4.48 -18.86 31.03
N ARG A 15 -4.91 -19.60 30.00
CA ARG A 15 -5.87 -20.71 30.18
C ARG A 15 -5.32 -21.75 31.17
N THR A 16 -4.03 -22.11 31.06
CA THR A 16 -3.39 -23.06 32.01
C THR A 16 -3.36 -22.56 33.46
N LEU A 17 -3.27 -21.25 33.69
CA LEU A 17 -3.35 -20.65 35.03
C LEU A 17 -4.79 -20.59 35.56
N THR A 18 -5.77 -20.43 34.67
CA THR A 18 -7.19 -20.36 35.04
C THR A 18 -7.85 -21.74 35.19
N THR A 19 -7.28 -22.79 34.59
CA THR A 19 -7.76 -24.17 34.78
C THR A 19 -7.43 -24.67 36.17
N ILE A 20 -8.42 -25.29 36.81
CA ILE A 20 -8.30 -25.94 38.11
C ILE A 20 -8.25 -27.46 37.87
N PRO A 21 -7.23 -28.20 38.32
CA PRO A 21 -6.02 -27.75 39.00
C PRO A 21 -4.99 -27.08 38.06
N PRO A 22 -4.21 -26.10 38.55
CA PRO A 22 -3.20 -25.43 37.73
C PRO A 22 -2.06 -26.38 37.38
N SER A 23 -1.65 -26.37 36.11
CA SER A 23 -0.54 -27.20 35.63
C SER A 23 0.70 -26.36 35.31
N LEU A 24 1.63 -26.31 36.26
CA LEU A 24 2.93 -25.64 36.13
C LEU A 24 3.73 -26.06 34.86
N PRO A 25 3.87 -27.36 34.50
CA PRO A 25 4.68 -27.74 33.34
C PRO A 25 4.08 -27.31 32.00
N ASN A 26 2.76 -27.21 31.91
CA ASN A 26 2.10 -26.70 30.70
C ASN A 26 2.26 -25.19 30.60
N PHE A 27 2.16 -24.48 31.73
CA PHE A 27 2.40 -23.04 31.77
C PHE A 27 3.83 -22.67 31.33
N THR A 28 4.86 -23.35 31.84
CA THR A 28 6.26 -23.09 31.45
C THR A 28 6.47 -23.33 29.95
N THR A 29 5.84 -24.37 29.40
CA THR A 29 5.92 -24.69 27.97
C THR A 29 5.28 -23.60 27.09
N HIS A 30 4.05 -23.18 27.41
CA HIS A 30 3.35 -22.15 26.64
C HIS A 30 3.99 -20.76 26.79
N SER A 31 4.46 -20.40 27.98
CA SER A 31 5.17 -19.14 28.22
C SER A 31 6.52 -19.09 27.50
N ALA A 32 7.30 -20.17 27.52
CA ALA A 32 8.55 -20.26 26.74
C ALA A 32 8.30 -20.08 25.23
N ARG A 33 7.24 -20.72 24.72
CA ARG A 33 6.83 -20.56 23.31
C ARG A 33 6.44 -19.12 22.98
N TYR A 34 5.69 -18.45 23.87
CA TYR A 34 5.33 -17.04 23.71
C TYR A 34 6.57 -16.13 23.63
N HIS A 35 7.52 -16.27 24.56
CA HIS A 35 8.74 -15.46 24.58
C HIS A 35 9.66 -15.71 23.36
N SER A 36 9.74 -16.96 22.90
CA SER A 36 10.47 -17.30 21.68
C SER A 36 9.84 -16.66 20.44
N LEU A 37 8.52 -16.72 20.30
CA LEU A 37 7.81 -16.06 19.19
C LEU A 37 7.96 -14.54 19.24
N LEU A 38 7.82 -13.94 20.41
CA LEU A 38 7.96 -12.49 20.58
C LEU A 38 9.37 -12.01 20.18
N SER A 39 10.42 -12.65 20.70
CA SER A 39 11.79 -12.28 20.35
C SER A 39 12.09 -12.48 18.86
N SER A 40 11.59 -13.57 18.26
CA SER A 40 11.71 -13.85 16.84
C SER A 40 11.04 -12.78 15.96
N ILE A 41 9.81 -12.38 16.30
CA ILE A 41 9.06 -11.34 15.57
C ILE A 41 9.78 -9.99 15.70
N VAL A 42 10.20 -9.61 16.92
CA VAL A 42 10.90 -8.34 17.16
C VAL A 42 12.19 -8.25 16.35
N VAL A 43 12.99 -9.32 16.30
CA VAL A 43 14.22 -9.35 15.49
C VAL A 43 13.90 -9.25 13.99
N ARG A 44 12.87 -9.95 13.49
CA ARG A 44 12.45 -9.84 12.09
C ARG A 44 12.01 -8.43 11.72
N LEU A 45 11.18 -7.79 12.55
CA LEU A 45 10.72 -6.43 12.31
C LEU A 45 11.86 -5.41 12.33
N ARG A 46 12.77 -5.52 13.31
CA ARG A 46 13.99 -4.68 13.36
C ARG A 46 14.85 -4.87 12.12
N ARG A 47 15.05 -6.12 11.69
CA ARG A 47 15.78 -6.42 10.45
C ARG A 47 15.06 -5.86 9.22
N GLN A 48 13.74 -5.95 9.14
CA GLN A 48 12.97 -5.36 8.03
C GLN A 48 13.11 -3.84 7.99
N ILE A 49 13.04 -3.16 9.14
CA ILE A 49 13.27 -1.71 9.23
C ILE A 49 14.69 -1.39 8.74
N LEU A 50 15.71 -2.09 9.23
CA LEU A 50 17.09 -1.90 8.77
C LEU A 50 17.25 -2.17 7.27
N LEU A 51 16.59 -3.19 6.73
CA LEU A 51 16.61 -3.45 5.29
C LEU A 51 15.90 -2.35 4.50
N LEU A 52 14.81 -1.77 5.01
CA LEU A 52 14.16 -0.64 4.35
C LEU A 52 15.02 0.63 4.42
N GLU A 53 15.71 0.86 5.53
CA GLU A 53 16.67 1.97 5.69
C GLU A 53 17.91 1.77 4.81
N GLN A 54 18.47 0.56 4.76
CA GLN A 54 19.66 0.22 3.96
C GLN A 54 19.38 0.08 2.48
N ALA A 55 18.16 -0.34 2.11
CA ALA A 55 17.82 -0.54 0.71
C ALA A 55 17.76 0.77 -0.08
N ASP A 56 17.81 1.94 0.59
CA ASP A 56 17.77 3.29 0.00
C ASP A 56 16.99 3.28 -1.32
N ILE A 57 15.79 2.68 -1.26
CA ILE A 57 15.07 2.27 -2.47
C ILE A 57 14.80 3.57 -3.20
N PRO A 58 15.41 3.80 -4.39
CA PRO A 58 15.09 4.98 -5.16
C PRO A 58 13.58 4.91 -5.35
N ALA A 59 12.87 5.98 -4.98
CA ALA A 59 11.50 6.17 -5.43
C ALA A 59 11.47 5.76 -6.91
N PRO A 60 10.52 4.92 -7.35
CA PRO A 60 10.44 4.57 -8.75
C PRO A 60 10.36 5.91 -9.50
N THR A 61 11.47 6.26 -10.14
CA THR A 61 11.55 7.46 -10.94
C THR A 61 10.56 7.22 -12.05
N ASP A 62 9.39 7.84 -11.94
CA ASP A 62 8.54 8.05 -13.10
C ASP A 62 9.47 8.66 -14.15
N GLY A 63 9.56 8.00 -15.30
CA GLY A 63 10.39 8.45 -16.38
C GLY A 63 9.84 9.75 -16.91
N THR A 64 10.17 10.89 -16.31
CA THR A 64 10.07 12.23 -16.90
C THR A 64 10.96 13.18 -16.11
N ASP A 65 12.05 13.57 -16.76
CA ASP A 65 12.72 14.87 -16.69
C ASP A 65 13.66 15.20 -15.51
N GLU A 66 14.92 15.38 -15.93
CA GLU A 66 15.94 16.27 -15.41
C GLU A 66 15.52 17.42 -14.47
N SER A 67 15.57 17.19 -13.16
CA SER A 67 16.24 18.12 -12.23
C SER A 67 16.39 17.50 -10.85
N GLY A 68 17.61 17.56 -10.30
CA GLY A 68 17.96 16.90 -9.05
C GLY A 68 17.27 17.49 -7.82
N LYS A 69 16.81 16.60 -6.94
CA LYS A 69 17.15 16.59 -5.50
C LYS A 69 16.52 15.37 -4.83
N GLN A 70 17.38 14.43 -4.44
CA GLN A 70 17.09 13.38 -3.48
C GLN A 70 16.72 14.02 -2.13
N GLY A 71 15.57 13.66 -1.59
CA GLY A 71 15.13 14.11 -0.26
C GLY A 71 13.94 13.30 0.20
N GLY A 72 14.19 12.39 1.15
CA GLY A 72 13.27 11.35 1.59
C GLY A 72 11.89 11.82 2.04
N GLY A 73 10.89 11.16 1.48
CA GLY A 73 9.52 11.14 1.95
C GLY A 73 8.84 9.98 1.24
N ILE A 74 8.27 9.04 2.00
CA ILE A 74 7.52 7.92 1.44
C ILE A 74 6.34 8.52 0.67
N ASP A 75 6.42 8.57 -0.66
CA ASP A 75 5.33 9.11 -1.46
C ASP A 75 4.20 8.07 -1.53
N VAL A 76 3.23 8.23 -0.64
CA VAL A 76 2.00 7.43 -0.58
C VAL A 76 1.24 7.50 -1.91
N GLY A 77 1.44 8.55 -2.71
CA GLY A 77 0.88 8.70 -4.06
C GLY A 77 1.38 7.63 -5.04
N ALA A 78 2.66 7.26 -4.98
CA ALA A 78 3.25 6.24 -5.86
C ALA A 78 2.76 4.81 -5.55
N PHE A 79 2.35 4.56 -4.31
CA PHE A 79 1.71 3.29 -3.95
C PHE A 79 0.23 3.25 -4.34
N ASN A 80 -0.46 4.39 -4.28
CA ASN A 80 -1.83 4.50 -4.77
C ASN A 80 -1.90 4.39 -6.30
N SER A 81 -0.93 4.94 -7.06
CA SER A 81 -0.92 4.87 -8.54
C SER A 81 -0.80 3.43 -9.08
N ARG A 82 -0.14 2.53 -8.35
CA ARG A 82 -0.05 1.10 -8.72
C ARG A 82 -1.40 0.38 -8.65
N ASN A 83 -2.33 0.85 -7.81
CA ASN A 83 -3.68 0.30 -7.71
C ASN A 83 -4.73 1.21 -8.38
N ASP A 84 -4.33 2.37 -8.91
CA ASP A 84 -5.19 3.33 -9.59
C ASP A 84 -5.50 2.92 -11.05
N VAL A 85 -5.95 1.68 -11.22
CA VAL A 85 -6.45 1.19 -12.51
C VAL A 85 -7.79 1.85 -12.82
N VAL A 86 -8.64 1.98 -11.80
CA VAL A 86 -9.99 2.54 -11.93
C VAL A 86 -9.95 4.05 -12.21
N GLY A 87 -9.11 4.82 -11.51
CA GLY A 87 -8.98 6.26 -11.77
C GLY A 87 -8.49 6.54 -13.18
N ARG A 88 -7.46 5.82 -13.65
CA ARG A 88 -6.97 5.94 -15.03
C ARG A 88 -8.00 5.54 -16.09
N GLU A 89 -8.80 4.49 -15.84
CA GLU A 89 -9.86 4.07 -16.77
C GLU A 89 -10.99 5.11 -16.84
N MET A 90 -11.39 5.66 -15.68
CA MET A 90 -12.38 6.74 -15.62
C MET A 90 -11.87 8.03 -16.25
N GLU A 91 -10.61 8.40 -16.02
CA GLU A 91 -9.98 9.55 -16.69
C GLU A 91 -9.92 9.34 -18.20
N ALA A 92 -9.56 8.15 -18.69
CA ALA A 92 -9.56 7.84 -20.11
C ALA A 92 -10.96 7.92 -20.74
N GLU A 93 -12.01 7.58 -20.00
CA GLU A 93 -13.40 7.74 -20.44
C GLU A 93 -13.83 9.21 -20.49
N LEU A 94 -13.48 9.99 -19.45
CA LEU A 94 -13.69 11.43 -19.41
C LEU A 94 -12.98 12.15 -20.57
N TRP A 95 -11.73 11.78 -20.86
CA TRP A 95 -10.97 12.31 -21.99
C TRP A 95 -11.62 11.96 -23.33
N ARG A 96 -12.10 10.73 -23.52
CA ARG A 96 -12.85 10.35 -24.73
C ARG A 96 -14.11 11.19 -24.91
N ASN A 97 -14.89 11.38 -23.86
CA ASN A 97 -16.12 12.16 -23.90
C ASN A 97 -15.84 13.64 -24.20
N ALA A 98 -14.81 14.23 -23.59
CA ALA A 98 -14.38 15.59 -23.87
C ALA A 98 -13.91 15.75 -25.33
N SER A 99 -13.19 14.76 -25.86
CA SER A 99 -12.72 14.73 -27.26
C SER A 99 -13.88 14.73 -28.26
N VAL A 100 -14.94 13.97 -27.98
CA VAL A 100 -16.15 13.91 -28.81
C VAL A 100 -16.89 15.24 -28.79
N LEU A 101 -17.00 15.88 -27.62
CA LEU A 101 -17.62 17.20 -27.50
C LEU A 101 -16.86 18.27 -28.29
N LEU A 102 -15.53 18.32 -28.18
CA LEU A 102 -14.72 19.26 -28.94
C LEU A 102 -14.87 19.06 -30.45
N ARG A 103 -14.85 17.80 -30.92
CA ARG A 103 -15.09 17.49 -32.34
C ARG A 103 -16.51 17.92 -32.78
N SER A 104 -17.51 17.76 -31.91
CA SER A 104 -18.87 18.21 -32.19
C SER A 104 -18.95 19.73 -32.29
N ILE A 105 -18.24 20.46 -31.42
CA ILE A 105 -18.16 21.93 -31.45
C ILE A 105 -17.44 22.39 -32.72
N GLU A 106 -16.31 21.78 -33.08
CA GLU A 106 -15.56 22.09 -34.31
C GLU A 106 -16.43 21.84 -35.56
N SER A 107 -17.23 20.77 -35.57
CA SER A 107 -18.18 20.51 -36.65
C SER A 107 -19.36 21.50 -36.70
N MET A 108 -19.74 22.10 -35.56
CA MET A 108 -20.75 23.17 -35.50
C MET A 108 -20.18 24.54 -35.89
N GLU A 109 -18.94 24.86 -35.50
CA GLU A 109 -18.25 26.09 -35.92
C GLU A 109 -17.95 26.08 -37.43
N GLY A 110 -17.61 24.91 -38.00
CA GLY A 110 -17.43 24.73 -39.44
C GLY A 110 -18.69 24.93 -40.30
N VAL A 111 -19.89 24.84 -39.70
CA VAL A 111 -21.18 25.10 -40.38
C VAL A 111 -21.56 26.59 -40.30
N GLY A 112 -21.01 27.37 -39.37
CA GLY A 112 -21.25 28.81 -39.24
C GLY A 112 -20.39 29.70 -40.14
N GLY A 113 -19.31 29.19 -40.74
CA GLY A 113 -18.37 29.97 -41.56
C GLY A 113 -18.68 30.03 -43.06
N ALA A 114 -19.76 29.41 -43.54
CA ALA A 114 -20.03 29.22 -44.97
C ALA A 114 -21.15 30.11 -45.57
N SER A 115 -21.51 31.25 -44.94
CA SER A 115 -22.59 32.12 -45.46
C SER A 115 -22.33 33.62 -45.49
N GLU A 116 -21.08 34.09 -45.60
CA GLU A 116 -20.82 35.52 -45.82
C GLU A 116 -19.81 35.73 -46.95
N GLY A 117 -20.34 35.93 -48.16
CA GLY A 117 -19.53 36.06 -49.37
C GLY A 117 -20.37 36.05 -50.64
N LYS A 118 -21.36 36.94 -50.74
CA LYS A 118 -21.84 37.42 -52.04
C LYS A 118 -22.43 38.82 -51.94
#